data_AF-A0AA35NLH2-F1
#
_entry.id   AF-A0AA35NLH2-F1
#
_cell.length_a   1.000
_cell.length_b   1.000
_cell.length_c   1.000
_cell.angle_alpha   90.00
_cell.angle_beta   90.00
_cell.angle_gamma   90.00
#
_symmetry.space_group_name_H-M   'P 1'
#
loop_
_entity.id
_entity.type
_entity.pdbx_description
1 polymer ?
#
loop_
_entity_poly.entity_id
_entity_poly.type
_entity_poly.pdbx_seq_one_letter_code
_entity_poly.pdbx_strand_id
1 'polypeptide(L)'
;MGQLVKRSHAIRIIAALGIVGLWMFFSSNELSISTPGLIKADAGAKEAQEAAALKNDARLKEIEQQTIMPLMGDEKVKREVGRASWKYFHTLLARFPDEPSGEEREKLATFIELYAQLYPCGECSYHFVKLIEKYPIQTSSRTAAAMWGCHIHNKVNEFLKKDIYDCATILADYDCGCSDGDGKRVSLEKEAKQLG
;
A
#
# COMPACT_ATOMS: atom_id res chain seq x y z
N MET A 1 19.83 8.85 -67.61
CA MET A 1 19.07 9.02 -66.34
C MET A 1 17.79 8.20 -66.24
N GLY A 2 17.01 7.95 -67.30
CA GLY A 2 15.70 7.26 -67.21
C GLY A 2 15.71 5.76 -66.86
N GLN A 3 16.77 5.01 -67.14
CA GLN A 3 16.85 3.56 -66.83
C GLN A 3 17.09 3.26 -65.35
N LEU A 4 17.83 4.12 -64.64
CA LEU A 4 18.10 3.95 -63.20
C LEU A 4 16.85 4.18 -62.35
N VAL A 5 16.03 5.15 -62.73
CA VAL A 5 14.77 5.51 -62.05
C VAL A 5 13.73 4.40 -62.23
N LYS A 6 13.62 3.80 -63.42
CA LYS A 6 12.71 2.66 -63.67
C LYS A 6 13.09 1.42 -62.84
N ARG A 7 14.39 1.13 -62.67
CA ARG A 7 14.87 0.04 -61.80
C ARG A 7 14.57 0.30 -60.32
N SER A 8 14.73 1.53 -59.85
CA SER A 8 14.38 1.93 -58.49
C SER A 8 12.87 1.80 -58.19
N HIS A 9 12.02 2.21 -59.13
CA HIS A 9 10.57 2.02 -58.99
C HIS A 9 10.15 0.55 -59.02
N ALA A 10 10.73 -0.27 -59.90
CA ALA A 10 10.45 -1.70 -59.94
C ALA A 10 10.83 -2.40 -58.62
N ILE A 11 11.97 -2.05 -58.02
CA ILE A 11 12.41 -2.60 -56.73
C ILE A 11 11.45 -2.18 -55.60
N ARG A 12 11.00 -0.91 -55.57
CA ARG A 12 10.04 -0.43 -54.56
C ARG A 12 8.68 -1.12 -54.67
N ILE A 13 8.21 -1.38 -55.89
CA ILE A 13 6.95 -2.09 -56.13
C ILE A 13 7.06 -3.56 -55.70
N ILE A 14 8.16 -4.25 -56.04
CA ILE A 14 8.37 -5.64 -55.63
C ILE A 14 8.48 -5.75 -54.09
N ALA A 15 9.18 -4.82 -53.44
CA ALA A 15 9.27 -4.79 -51.98
C ALA A 15 7.90 -4.53 -51.32
N ALA A 16 7.09 -3.61 -51.86
CA ALA A 16 5.76 -3.34 -51.36
C ALA A 16 4.81 -4.54 -51.54
N LEU A 17 4.85 -5.21 -52.70
CA LEU A 17 4.07 -6.42 -52.95
C LEU A 17 4.53 -7.59 -52.06
N GLY A 18 5.84 -7.69 -51.77
CA GLY A 18 6.38 -8.65 -50.82
C GLY A 18 5.90 -8.41 -49.40
N ILE A 19 5.87 -7.16 -48.93
CA ILE A 19 5.38 -6.80 -47.59
C ILE A 19 3.87 -7.01 -47.47
N VAL A 20 3.09 -6.62 -48.48
CA VAL A 20 1.63 -6.86 -48.50
C VAL A 20 1.34 -8.36 -48.61
N GLY A 21 2.10 -9.12 -49.38
CA GLY A 21 1.99 -10.57 -49.44
C GLY A 21 2.34 -11.25 -48.12
N LEU A 22 3.41 -10.80 -47.44
CA LEU A 22 3.77 -11.29 -46.11
C LEU A 22 2.70 -10.92 -45.07
N TRP A 23 2.18 -9.70 -45.11
CA TRP A 23 1.10 -9.26 -44.23
C TRP A 23 -0.19 -10.02 -44.50
N MET A 24 -0.57 -10.24 -45.75
CA MET A 24 -1.71 -11.10 -46.11
C MET A 24 -1.48 -12.55 -45.68
N PHE A 25 -0.28 -13.10 -45.84
CA PHE A 25 0.03 -14.48 -45.44
C PHE A 25 -0.01 -14.64 -43.92
N PHE A 26 0.54 -13.70 -43.16
CA PHE A 26 0.50 -13.72 -41.68
C PHE A 26 -0.85 -13.29 -41.11
N SER A 27 -1.62 -12.44 -41.80
CA SER A 27 -2.94 -11.97 -41.35
C SER A 27 -4.07 -12.92 -41.77
N SER A 28 -3.87 -13.74 -42.81
CA SER A 28 -4.81 -14.82 -43.19
C SER A 28 -4.54 -16.10 -42.41
N ASN A 29 -3.35 -16.23 -41.81
CA ASN A 29 -3.06 -17.21 -40.77
C ASN A 29 -3.62 -16.70 -39.43
N GLU A 30 -4.94 -16.50 -39.37
CA GLU A 30 -5.65 -16.63 -38.09
C GLU A 30 -5.24 -18.01 -37.55
N LEU A 31 -4.45 -18.01 -36.48
CA LEU A 31 -4.04 -19.22 -35.79
C LEU A 31 -5.29 -19.78 -35.11
N SER A 32 -6.15 -20.42 -35.90
CA SER A 32 -7.28 -21.23 -35.45
C SER A 32 -6.71 -22.50 -34.82
N ILE A 33 -6.05 -22.34 -33.68
CA ILE A 33 -5.81 -23.43 -32.75
C ILE A 33 -7.05 -23.47 -31.86
N SER A 34 -8.13 -24.04 -32.41
CA SER A 34 -9.16 -24.66 -31.59
C SER A 34 -8.59 -25.94 -30.99
N THR A 35 -7.68 -25.81 -30.02
CA THR A 35 -7.37 -26.90 -29.09
C THR A 35 -8.36 -26.84 -27.94
N PRO A 36 -9.16 -27.90 -27.69
CA PRO A 36 -10.11 -27.97 -26.58
C PRO A 36 -9.48 -27.71 -25.20
N GLY A 37 -8.16 -27.91 -25.05
CA GLY A 37 -7.43 -27.69 -23.81
C GLY A 37 -7.22 -26.22 -23.41
N LEU A 38 -7.07 -25.30 -24.37
CA LEU A 38 -6.84 -23.87 -24.09
C LEU A 38 -8.15 -23.14 -23.73
N ILE A 39 -9.26 -23.44 -24.41
CA ILE A 39 -10.58 -22.89 -24.06
C ILE A 39 -11.04 -23.38 -22.68
N LYS A 40 -10.72 -24.63 -22.32
CA LYS A 40 -11.03 -25.17 -20.99
C LYS A 40 -10.15 -24.56 -19.89
N ALA A 41 -8.90 -24.21 -20.20
CA ALA A 41 -8.01 -23.50 -19.28
C ALA A 41 -8.44 -22.04 -19.07
N ASP A 42 -8.89 -21.34 -20.12
CA ASP A 42 -9.42 -19.97 -20.03
C ASP A 42 -10.76 -19.93 -19.30
N ALA A 43 -11.69 -20.85 -19.61
CA ALA A 43 -12.95 -21.00 -18.88
C ALA A 43 -12.71 -21.33 -17.40
N GLY A 44 -11.76 -22.23 -17.10
CA GLY A 44 -11.38 -22.56 -15.73
C GLY A 44 -10.69 -21.41 -14.99
N ALA A 45 -9.86 -20.60 -15.67
CA ALA A 45 -9.26 -19.39 -15.12
C ALA A 45 -10.32 -18.32 -14.83
N LYS A 46 -11.30 -18.17 -15.71
CA LYS A 46 -12.42 -17.24 -15.57
C LYS A 46 -13.37 -17.64 -14.44
N GLU A 47 -13.74 -18.93 -14.34
CA GLU A 47 -14.51 -19.46 -13.21
C GLU A 47 -13.76 -19.30 -11.87
N ALA A 48 -12.45 -19.57 -11.85
CA ALA A 48 -11.64 -19.38 -10.66
C ALA A 48 -11.55 -17.90 -10.23
N GLN A 49 -11.43 -16.99 -11.19
CA GLN A 49 -11.40 -15.55 -10.95
C GLN A 49 -12.77 -15.03 -10.48
N GLU A 50 -13.86 -15.51 -11.06
CA GLU A 50 -15.23 -15.15 -10.67
C GLU A 50 -15.59 -15.70 -9.27
N ALA A 51 -15.21 -16.94 -8.98
CA ALA A 51 -15.33 -17.51 -7.64
C ALA A 51 -14.47 -16.77 -6.60
N ALA A 52 -13.27 -16.31 -6.96
CA ALA A 52 -12.43 -15.49 -6.10
C ALA A 52 -13.04 -14.09 -5.87
N ALA A 53 -13.63 -13.49 -6.90
CA ALA A 53 -14.31 -12.21 -6.80
C ALA A 53 -15.56 -12.29 -5.89
N LEU A 54 -16.38 -13.33 -6.04
CA LEU A 54 -17.54 -13.58 -5.17
C LEU A 54 -17.14 -13.80 -3.71
N LYS A 55 -16.05 -14.55 -3.46
CA LYS A 55 -15.50 -14.72 -2.11
C LYS A 55 -15.00 -13.41 -1.51
N ASN A 56 -14.37 -12.57 -2.32
CA ASN A 56 -13.92 -11.25 -1.87
C ASN A 56 -15.10 -10.33 -1.55
N ASP A 57 -16.15 -10.33 -2.36
CA ASP A 57 -17.38 -9.55 -2.10
C ASP A 57 -18.07 -9.98 -0.79
N ALA A 58 -18.23 -11.29 -0.59
CA ALA A 58 -18.80 -11.82 0.66
C ALA A 58 -17.97 -11.42 1.89
N ARG A 59 -16.64 -11.52 1.79
CA ARG A 59 -15.73 -11.10 2.87
C ARG A 59 -15.81 -9.59 3.15
N LEU A 60 -15.88 -8.77 2.11
CA LEU A 60 -15.97 -7.31 2.26
C LEU A 60 -17.29 -6.90 2.93
N LYS A 61 -18.40 -7.55 2.59
CA LYS A 61 -19.69 -7.35 3.27
C LYS A 61 -19.64 -7.73 4.74
N GLU A 62 -18.96 -8.82 5.08
CA GLU A 62 -18.78 -9.24 6.46
C GLU A 62 -17.93 -8.24 7.27
N ILE A 63 -16.89 -7.70 6.64
CA ILE A 63 -16.04 -6.65 7.22
C ILE A 63 -16.86 -5.38 7.45
N GLU A 64 -17.63 -4.94 6.45
CA GLU A 64 -18.45 -3.74 6.53
C GLU A 64 -19.46 -3.79 7.69
N GLN A 65 -20.01 -4.98 7.99
CA GLN A 65 -20.91 -5.18 9.12
C GLN A 65 -20.21 -5.12 10.50
N GLN A 66 -18.89 -5.29 10.54
CA GLN A 66 -18.08 -5.32 11.77
C GLN A 66 -17.36 -4.00 12.06
N THR A 67 -17.42 -3.03 11.14
CA THR A 67 -16.68 -1.77 11.23
C THR A 67 -17.61 -0.57 11.36
N ILE A 68 -17.20 0.44 12.12
CA ILE A 68 -17.95 1.70 12.24
C ILE A 68 -17.90 2.48 10.90
N MET A 69 -16.73 2.45 10.25
CA MET A 69 -16.45 3.19 9.02
C MET A 69 -16.78 2.32 7.80
N PRO A 70 -17.29 2.91 6.70
CA PRO A 70 -17.60 2.17 5.48
C PRO A 70 -16.32 1.72 4.76
N LEU A 71 -16.46 0.79 3.81
CA LEU A 71 -15.37 0.40 2.93
C LEU A 71 -14.87 1.59 2.09
N MET A 72 -13.56 1.68 1.87
CA MET A 72 -13.00 2.75 1.04
C MET A 72 -12.61 2.24 -0.35
N GLY A 73 -13.49 2.42 -1.33
CA GLY A 73 -13.25 1.94 -2.70
C GLY A 73 -12.25 2.76 -3.53
N ASP A 74 -12.03 4.03 -3.21
CA ASP A 74 -11.08 4.88 -3.94
C ASP A 74 -9.65 4.65 -3.43
N GLU A 75 -8.85 3.90 -4.21
CA GLU A 75 -7.47 3.57 -3.89
C GLU A 75 -6.53 4.78 -3.82
N LYS A 76 -6.80 5.85 -4.58
CA LYS A 76 -5.98 7.06 -4.53
C LYS A 76 -6.21 7.79 -3.21
N VAL A 77 -7.48 8.00 -2.85
CA VAL A 77 -7.86 8.64 -1.58
C VAL A 77 -7.39 7.80 -0.40
N LYS A 78 -7.54 6.47 -0.46
CA LYS A 78 -7.03 5.52 0.55
C LYS A 78 -5.55 5.69 0.81
N ARG A 79 -4.74 5.80 -0.24
CA ARG A 79 -3.31 6.05 -0.12
C ARG A 79 -2.99 7.41 0.48
N GLU A 80 -3.71 8.46 0.11
CA GLU A 80 -3.51 9.82 0.63
C GLU A 80 -3.82 9.90 2.11
N VAL A 81 -4.98 9.37 2.52
CA VAL A 81 -5.37 9.22 3.92
C VAL A 81 -4.34 8.37 4.67
N GLY A 82 -3.95 7.21 4.13
CA GLY A 82 -2.90 6.35 4.69
C GLY A 82 -1.60 7.10 4.99
N ARG A 83 -1.09 7.89 4.03
CA ARG A 83 0.15 8.66 4.21
C ARG A 83 0.01 9.73 5.30
N ALA A 84 -1.09 10.47 5.32
CA ALA A 84 -1.34 11.50 6.33
C ALA A 84 -1.49 10.88 7.73
N SER A 85 -2.25 9.81 7.82
CA SER A 85 -2.47 9.00 9.02
C SER A 85 -1.17 8.49 9.63
N TRP A 86 -0.31 7.84 8.82
CA TRP A 86 0.98 7.35 9.29
C TRP A 86 1.92 8.48 9.71
N LYS A 87 1.91 9.62 9.01
CA LYS A 87 2.72 10.78 9.42
C LYS A 87 2.32 11.27 10.81
N TYR A 88 1.03 11.48 11.05
CA TYR A 88 0.54 11.87 12.36
C TYR A 88 0.86 10.82 13.43
N PHE A 89 0.58 9.55 13.13
CA PHE A 89 0.75 8.44 14.07
C PHE A 89 2.19 8.30 14.53
N HIS A 90 3.15 8.21 13.60
CA HIS A 90 4.56 8.07 13.96
C HIS A 90 5.12 9.31 14.65
N THR A 91 4.69 10.52 14.25
CA THR A 91 5.09 11.75 14.96
C THR A 91 4.51 11.79 16.38
N LEU A 92 3.28 11.32 16.63
CA LEU A 92 2.72 11.21 17.98
C LEU A 92 3.56 10.25 18.85
N LEU A 93 3.86 9.05 18.34
CA LEU A 93 4.61 8.04 19.08
C LEU A 93 6.06 8.47 19.36
N ALA A 94 6.72 9.11 18.37
CA ALA A 94 8.06 9.67 18.54
C ALA A 94 8.10 10.82 19.56
N ARG A 95 6.95 11.40 19.92
CA ARG A 95 6.83 12.51 20.89
C ARG A 95 6.23 12.12 22.22
N PHE A 96 5.90 10.85 22.40
CA PHE A 96 5.48 10.32 23.69
C PHE A 96 6.60 10.49 24.74
N PRO A 97 6.30 10.58 26.05
CA PRO A 97 7.33 10.74 27.08
C PRO A 97 8.27 9.52 27.17
N ASP A 98 9.52 9.76 27.52
CA ASP A 98 10.47 8.65 27.80
C ASP A 98 10.12 7.92 29.10
N GLU A 99 9.60 8.64 30.10
CA GLU A 99 9.14 8.12 31.39
C GLU A 99 7.67 8.49 31.63
N PRO A 100 6.72 7.84 30.93
CA PRO A 100 5.32 8.23 30.98
C PRO A 100 4.63 7.82 32.29
N SER A 101 3.75 8.68 32.80
CA SER A 101 2.88 8.37 33.94
C SER A 101 1.88 7.26 33.61
N GLY A 102 1.30 6.61 34.62
CA GLY A 102 0.26 5.58 34.40
C GLY A 102 -0.92 6.09 33.57
N GLU A 103 -1.31 7.35 33.79
CA GLU A 103 -2.38 8.02 33.06
C GLU A 103 -2.00 8.31 31.60
N GLU A 104 -0.77 8.78 31.33
CA GLU A 104 -0.29 8.97 29.95
C GLU A 104 -0.25 7.67 29.16
N ARG A 105 0.14 6.58 29.80
CA ARG A 105 0.16 5.24 29.20
C ARG A 105 -1.23 4.77 28.82
N GLU A 106 -2.20 4.97 29.71
CA GLU A 106 -3.61 4.65 29.47
C GLU A 106 -4.20 5.51 28.34
N LYS A 107 -3.91 6.82 28.33
CA LYS A 107 -4.32 7.74 27.26
C LYS A 107 -3.78 7.30 25.91
N LEU A 108 -2.50 6.93 25.81
CA LEU A 108 -1.93 6.46 24.55
C LEU A 108 -2.56 5.15 24.08
N ALA A 109 -2.72 4.18 24.97
CA ALA A 109 -3.38 2.91 24.64
C ALA A 109 -4.81 3.13 24.13
N THR A 110 -5.60 3.91 24.87
CA THR A 110 -6.99 4.26 24.51
C THR A 110 -7.04 5.00 23.19
N PHE A 111 -6.16 5.98 22.98
CA PHE A 111 -6.06 6.71 21.72
C PHE A 111 -5.84 5.76 20.54
N ILE A 112 -4.91 4.81 20.66
CA ILE A 112 -4.57 3.88 19.58
C ILE A 112 -5.73 2.89 19.32
N GLU A 113 -6.39 2.40 20.36
CA GLU A 113 -7.57 1.55 20.22
C GLU A 113 -8.70 2.27 19.49
N LEU A 114 -8.99 3.52 19.87
CA LEU A 114 -9.97 4.37 19.20
C LEU A 114 -9.54 4.72 17.77
N TYR A 115 -8.25 5.01 17.56
CA TYR A 115 -7.69 5.28 16.24
C TYR A 115 -7.90 4.10 15.29
N ALA A 116 -7.70 2.87 15.77
CA ALA A 116 -7.93 1.66 14.97
C ALA A 116 -9.42 1.48 14.64
N GLN A 117 -10.31 1.65 15.62
CA GLN A 117 -11.77 1.49 15.45
C GLN A 117 -12.41 2.58 14.58
N LEU A 118 -11.87 3.80 14.64
CA LEU A 118 -12.40 4.97 13.95
C LEU A 118 -11.62 5.32 12.67
N TYR A 119 -10.70 4.44 12.23
CA TYR A 119 -9.94 4.67 11.02
C TYR A 119 -10.89 4.74 9.81
N PRO A 120 -10.88 5.81 8.99
CA PRO A 120 -11.94 6.11 8.02
C PRO A 120 -11.92 5.23 6.75
N CYS A 121 -11.40 4.01 6.84
CA CYS A 121 -11.41 2.96 5.84
C CYS A 121 -11.78 1.66 6.56
N GLY A 122 -12.98 1.13 6.33
CA GLY A 122 -13.53 -0.03 7.06
C GLY A 122 -12.63 -1.25 7.01
N GLU A 123 -12.19 -1.66 5.82
CA GLU A 123 -11.28 -2.80 5.68
C GLU A 123 -9.89 -2.55 6.30
N CYS A 124 -9.43 -1.30 6.34
CA CYS A 124 -8.18 -0.94 7.00
C CYS A 124 -8.36 -1.00 8.54
N SER A 125 -9.46 -0.46 9.06
CA SER A 125 -9.84 -0.47 10.47
C SER A 125 -9.96 -1.91 10.99
N TYR A 126 -10.71 -2.76 10.29
CA TYR A 126 -10.87 -4.17 10.63
C TYR A 126 -9.52 -4.88 10.78
N HIS A 127 -8.64 -4.75 9.79
CA HIS A 127 -7.32 -5.38 9.86
C HIS A 127 -6.44 -4.77 10.95
N PHE A 128 -6.53 -3.46 11.19
CA PHE A 128 -5.72 -2.81 12.22
C PHE A 128 -6.16 -3.22 13.63
N VAL A 129 -7.46 -3.33 13.90
CA VAL A 129 -7.99 -3.88 15.16
C VAL A 129 -7.43 -5.29 15.41
N LYS A 130 -7.44 -6.16 14.40
CA LYS A 130 -6.85 -7.51 14.50
C LYS A 130 -5.33 -7.50 14.70
N LEU A 131 -4.62 -6.54 14.13
CA LEU A 131 -3.18 -6.39 14.34
C LEU A 131 -2.88 -6.01 15.79
N ILE A 132 -3.59 -5.05 16.38
CA ILE A 132 -3.32 -4.62 17.76
C ILE A 132 -3.77 -5.65 18.80
N GLU A 133 -4.79 -6.46 18.50
CA GLU A 133 -5.15 -7.65 19.31
C GLU A 133 -3.99 -8.67 19.35
N LYS A 134 -3.33 -8.90 18.21
CA LYS A 134 -2.23 -9.87 18.07
C LYS A 134 -0.89 -9.34 18.60
N TYR A 135 -0.65 -8.04 18.45
CA TYR A 135 0.59 -7.36 18.81
C TYR A 135 0.27 -6.19 19.76
N PRO A 136 0.14 -6.48 21.06
CA PRO A 136 -0.36 -5.51 22.04
C PRO A 136 0.43 -4.20 22.06
N ILE A 137 -0.29 -3.09 22.25
CA ILE A 137 0.23 -1.73 22.26
C ILE A 137 1.30 -1.57 23.32
N GLN A 138 2.46 -1.03 22.94
CA GLN A 138 3.55 -0.74 23.86
C GLN A 138 3.54 0.73 24.25
N THR A 139 3.40 1.02 25.55
CA THR A 139 3.31 2.38 26.10
C THR A 139 4.34 2.63 27.20
N SER A 140 5.34 1.76 27.38
CA SER A 140 6.28 1.91 28.51
C SER A 140 7.25 3.08 28.38
N SER A 141 7.50 3.57 27.15
CA SER A 141 8.33 4.74 26.86
C SER A 141 8.13 5.21 25.43
N ARG A 142 8.66 6.39 25.07
CA ARG A 142 8.78 6.89 23.69
C ARG A 142 9.34 5.85 22.74
N THR A 143 10.49 5.27 23.10
CA THR A 143 11.17 4.28 22.26
C THR A 143 10.33 3.03 22.08
N ALA A 144 9.70 2.52 23.15
CA ALA A 144 8.83 1.35 23.07
C ALA A 144 7.61 1.61 22.16
N ALA A 145 6.98 2.78 22.31
CA ALA A 145 5.83 3.20 21.51
C ALA A 145 6.21 3.36 20.02
N ALA A 146 7.27 4.10 19.71
CA ALA A 146 7.71 4.36 18.34
C ALA A 146 8.17 3.07 17.62
N MET A 147 8.95 2.21 18.30
CA MET A 147 9.38 0.93 17.74
C MET A 147 8.21 -0.02 17.50
N TRP A 148 7.24 -0.07 18.43
CA TRP A 148 6.01 -0.84 18.24
C TRP A 148 5.20 -0.30 17.05
N GLY A 149 5.02 1.02 16.94
CA GLY A 149 4.34 1.63 15.81
C GLY A 149 4.99 1.29 14.47
N CYS A 150 6.33 1.33 14.41
CA CYS A 150 7.10 0.89 13.24
C CYS A 150 6.87 -0.58 12.90
N HIS A 151 6.91 -1.46 13.91
CA HIS A 151 6.64 -2.88 13.73
C HIS A 151 5.25 -3.14 13.13
N ILE A 152 4.22 -2.48 13.65
CA ILE A 152 2.85 -2.61 13.12
C ILE A 152 2.74 -2.09 11.69
N HIS A 153 3.36 -0.93 11.39
CA HIS A 153 3.36 -0.41 10.02
C HIS A 153 4.04 -1.39 9.06
N ASN A 154 5.12 -2.05 9.49
CA ASN A 154 5.75 -3.10 8.70
C ASN A 154 4.87 -4.35 8.52
N LYS A 155 4.00 -4.70 9.48
CA LYS A 155 2.98 -5.74 9.27
C LYS A 155 1.96 -5.36 8.19
N VAL A 156 1.61 -4.08 8.09
CA VAL A 156 0.79 -3.57 6.98
C VAL A 156 1.58 -3.59 5.68
N ASN A 157 2.87 -3.23 5.67
CA ASN A 157 3.72 -3.32 4.49
C ASN A 157 3.85 -4.76 3.98
N GLU A 158 4.09 -5.74 4.87
CA GLU A 158 4.10 -7.17 4.53
C GLU A 158 2.79 -7.59 3.84
N PHE A 159 1.64 -7.23 4.44
CA PHE A 159 0.33 -7.53 3.88
C PHE A 159 0.11 -6.91 2.50
N LEU A 160 0.54 -5.66 2.32
CA LEU A 160 0.46 -4.91 1.06
C LEU A 160 1.61 -5.19 0.09
N LYS A 161 2.53 -6.11 0.43
CA LYS A 161 3.73 -6.47 -0.36
C LYS A 161 4.60 -5.25 -0.70
N LYS A 162 4.82 -4.38 0.29
CA LYS A 162 5.71 -3.22 0.23
C LYS A 162 7.05 -3.55 0.87
N ASP A 163 8.05 -2.72 0.58
CA ASP A 163 9.35 -2.81 1.24
C ASP A 163 9.22 -2.64 2.76
N ILE A 164 10.05 -3.36 3.49
CA ILE A 164 10.14 -3.26 4.94
C ILE A 164 10.98 -2.03 5.29
N TYR A 165 10.46 -1.21 6.18
CA TYR A 165 11.14 -0.02 6.66
C TYR A 165 12.07 -0.38 7.82
N ASP A 166 13.28 0.18 7.82
CA ASP A 166 14.24 0.02 8.91
C ASP A 166 13.84 0.87 10.12
N CYS A 167 13.41 0.23 11.20
CA CYS A 167 12.96 0.92 12.39
C CYS A 167 14.10 1.61 13.17
N ALA A 168 15.38 1.39 12.84
CA ALA A 168 16.51 1.96 13.58
C ALA A 168 16.52 3.50 13.58
N THR A 169 15.94 4.14 12.56
CA THR A 169 15.89 5.61 12.41
C THR A 169 14.53 6.22 12.76
N ILE A 170 13.58 5.44 13.28
CA ILE A 170 12.16 5.86 13.41
C ILE A 170 11.98 7.17 14.20
N LEU A 171 12.75 7.37 15.28
CA LEU A 171 12.68 8.57 16.10
C LEU A 171 13.21 9.81 15.37
N ALA A 172 14.24 9.66 14.53
CA ALA A 172 14.83 10.75 13.76
C ALA A 172 13.96 11.11 12.54
N ASP A 173 13.42 10.10 11.86
CA ASP A 173 12.64 10.29 10.63
C ASP A 173 11.27 10.97 10.89
N TYR A 174 10.77 10.84 12.12
CA TYR A 174 9.51 11.43 12.56
C TYR A 174 9.67 12.56 13.58
N ASP A 175 10.84 13.20 13.61
CA ASP A 175 11.08 14.45 14.34
C ASP A 175 9.93 15.46 14.09
N CYS A 176 9.41 16.04 15.17
CA CYS A 176 8.27 16.95 15.11
C CYS A 176 8.65 18.39 14.70
N GLY A 177 9.94 18.71 14.61
CA GLY A 177 10.42 20.08 14.46
C GLY A 177 10.12 20.96 15.68
N CYS A 178 9.90 20.36 16.85
CA CYS A 178 9.57 21.11 18.06
C CYS A 178 10.79 21.90 18.56
N SER A 179 10.52 23.06 19.14
CA SER A 179 11.51 23.91 19.78
C SER A 179 11.26 24.02 21.27
N ASP A 180 12.31 24.31 22.03
CA ASP A 180 12.21 24.71 23.43
C ASP A 180 11.63 26.13 23.56
N GLY A 181 11.46 26.59 24.81
CA GLY A 181 10.96 27.94 25.12
C GLY A 181 11.81 29.09 24.57
N ASP A 182 13.05 28.81 24.15
CA ASP A 182 13.96 29.76 23.52
C ASP A 182 13.92 29.68 21.97
N GLY A 183 13.01 28.87 21.42
CA GLY A 183 12.86 28.68 19.97
C GLY A 183 13.94 27.80 19.34
N LYS A 184 14.81 27.14 20.13
CA LYS A 184 15.84 26.24 19.61
C LYS A 184 15.27 24.85 19.41
N ARG A 185 15.57 24.23 18.26
CA ARG A 185 15.18 22.84 17.99
C ARG A 185 15.72 21.94 19.10
N VAL A 186 14.82 21.18 19.72
CA VAL A 186 15.23 20.22 20.75
C VAL A 186 15.75 18.98 20.03
N SER A 187 16.99 18.58 20.31
CA SER A 187 17.50 17.30 19.81
C SER A 187 16.89 16.15 20.61
N LEU A 188 16.76 14.97 20.00
CA LEU A 188 16.25 13.75 20.66
C LEU A 188 16.91 13.49 22.04
N GLU A 189 18.19 13.82 22.19
CA GLU A 189 18.96 13.70 23.45
C GLU A 189 18.53 14.70 24.54
N LYS A 190 18.03 15.88 24.16
CA LYS A 190 17.50 16.90 25.09
C LYS A 190 16.00 16.77 25.32
N GLU A 191 15.26 16.14 24.38
CA GLU A 191 13.84 15.82 24.54
C GLU A 191 13.57 14.78 25.63
N ALA A 192 14.59 14.01 26.02
CA ALA A 192 14.51 13.03 27.10
C ALA A 192 14.30 13.61 28.49
N LYS A 193 14.35 14.94 28.63
CA LYS A 193 14.11 15.65 29.90
C LYS A 193 12.75 16.34 29.97
N GLN A 194 11.79 15.97 29.12
CA GLN A 194 10.40 16.44 29.24
C GLN A 194 9.73 15.78 30.46
N LEU A 195 9.83 16.48 31.58
CA LEU A 195 9.04 16.23 32.79
C LEU A 195 7.66 16.87 32.61
N GLY A 196 6.63 16.04 32.53
CA GLY A 196 5.21 16.43 32.52
C GLY A 196 4.57 16.44 31.14
#